data_AF-A0A6G0GGR6-F1
#
_entry.id   AF-A0A6G0GGR6-F1
#
_cell.length_a   1.000
_cell.length_b   1.000
_cell.length_c   1.000
_cell.angle_alpha   90.00
_cell.angle_beta   90.00
_cell.angle_gamma   90.00
#
_symmetry.space_group_name_H-M   'P 1'
#
loop_
_entity.id
_entity.type
_entity.pdbx_description
1 polymer ?
#
loop_
_entity_poly.entity_id
_entity_poly.type
_entity_poly.pdbx_seq_one_letter_code
_entity_poly.pdbx_strand_id
1 'polypeptide(L)'
;PISEYVRQAVVSAEVIPRLNKQDADTIRKLAGEANNLNQLAHRANAGGFALVAVELVKLKNRIIEIINLLSDDWKNKKGKRI
;
A
#
# COMPACT_ATOMS: atom_id res chain seq x y z
N PRO A 1 -1.97 -6.96 44.05
CA PRO A 1 -1.13 -5.73 44.16
C PRO A 1 -0.95 -5.07 42.79
N ILE A 2 -0.71 -3.75 42.75
CA ILE A 2 -0.58 -3.00 41.48
C ILE A 2 0.58 -3.54 40.63
N SER A 3 1.61 -4.10 41.26
CA SER A 3 2.75 -4.74 40.61
C SER A 3 2.36 -5.93 39.74
N GLU A 4 1.44 -6.78 40.19
CA GLU A 4 0.99 -7.95 39.42
C GLU A 4 0.11 -7.52 38.23
N TYR A 5 -0.69 -6.47 38.41
CA TYR A 5 -1.49 -5.88 37.33
C TYR A 5 -0.59 -5.28 36.24
N VAL A 6 0.41 -4.49 36.62
CA VAL A 6 1.38 -3.91 35.67
C VAL A 6 2.18 -5.02 34.97
N ARG A 7 2.61 -6.04 35.69
CA ARG A 7 3.29 -7.21 35.11
C ARG A 7 2.40 -7.90 34.07
N GLN A 8 1.14 -8.20 34.41
CA GLN A 8 0.22 -8.84 33.48
C GLN A 8 -0.06 -7.96 32.27
N ALA A 9 -0.25 -6.64 32.45
CA ALA A 9 -0.45 -5.71 31.35
C ALA A 9 0.74 -5.63 30.41
N VAL A 10 1.97 -5.68 30.93
CA VAL A 10 3.21 -5.70 30.12
C VAL A 10 3.38 -7.03 29.39
N VAL A 11 3.07 -8.15 30.05
CA VAL A 11 3.19 -9.50 29.47
C VAL A 11 2.11 -9.76 28.42
N SER A 12 0.90 -9.22 28.60
CA SER A 12 -0.23 -9.41 27.69
C SER A 12 -0.30 -8.38 26.56
N ALA A 13 0.45 -7.28 26.66
CA ALA A 13 0.51 -6.27 25.62
C ALA A 13 1.15 -6.85 24.34
N GLU A 14 0.44 -6.73 23.23
CA GLU A 14 0.96 -7.05 21.91
C GLU A 14 1.45 -5.77 21.22
N VAL A 15 2.70 -5.79 20.74
CA VAL A 15 3.22 -4.70 19.89
C VAL A 15 2.79 -4.95 18.45
N ILE A 16 1.72 -4.28 18.04
CA ILE A 16 1.20 -4.39 16.68
C ILE A 16 1.81 -3.30 15.80
N PRO A 17 2.57 -3.65 14.73
CA PRO A 17 3.07 -2.66 13.81
C PRO A 17 1.90 -1.97 13.09
N ARG A 18 1.95 -0.63 12.99
CA ARG A 18 0.91 0.18 12.33
C ARG A 18 0.65 -0.27 10.88
N LEU A 19 1.68 -0.75 10.22
CA LEU A 19 1.64 -1.25 8.85
C LEU A 19 2.37 -2.59 8.81
N ASN A 20 1.72 -3.64 8.31
CA ASN A 20 2.41 -4.93 8.20
C ASN A 20 3.38 -4.88 6.99
N LYS A 21 4.29 -5.86 6.89
CA LYS A 21 5.29 -5.90 5.81
C LYS A 21 4.65 -5.98 4.42
N GLN A 22 3.53 -6.68 4.28
CA GLN A 22 2.81 -6.82 3.02
C GLN A 22 2.18 -5.49 2.59
N ASP A 23 1.52 -4.77 3.51
CA ASP A 23 0.98 -3.43 3.31
C ASP A 23 2.09 -2.49 2.81
N ALA A 24 3.26 -2.53 3.46
CA ALA A 24 4.40 -1.67 3.12
C ALA A 24 4.93 -1.98 1.71
N ASP A 25 4.97 -3.27 1.37
CA ASP A 25 5.38 -3.75 0.07
C ASP A 25 4.37 -3.33 -1.03
N THR A 26 3.08 -3.36 -0.74
CA THR A 26 2.02 -2.92 -1.66
C THR A 26 2.08 -1.41 -1.90
N ILE A 27 2.26 -0.59 -0.84
CA ILE A 27 2.46 0.86 -0.98
C ILE A 27 3.71 1.17 -1.81
N ARG A 28 4.81 0.46 -1.56
CA ARG A 28 6.05 0.63 -2.33
C ARG A 28 5.87 0.30 -3.81
N LYS A 29 5.12 -0.75 -4.15
CA LYS A 29 4.77 -1.07 -5.54
C LYS A 29 3.96 0.06 -6.18
N LEU A 30 2.98 0.62 -5.47
CA LEU A 30 2.17 1.75 -5.96
C LEU A 30 3.04 2.97 -6.27
N ALA A 31 4.01 3.28 -5.39
CA ALA A 31 4.98 4.36 -5.64
C ALA A 31 5.85 4.07 -6.87
N GLY A 32 6.21 2.81 -7.12
CA GLY A 32 6.89 2.39 -8.35
C GLY A 32 6.07 2.67 -9.60
N GLU A 33 4.76 2.38 -9.58
CA GLU A 33 3.88 2.68 -10.71
C GLU A 33 3.70 4.19 -10.94
N ALA A 34 3.75 5.02 -9.89
CA ALA A 34 3.78 6.48 -10.04
C ALA A 34 5.05 6.95 -10.78
N ASN A 35 6.21 6.34 -10.51
CA ASN A 35 7.43 6.62 -11.26
C ASN A 35 7.32 6.19 -12.73
N ASN A 36 6.66 5.06 -13.00
CA ASN A 36 6.39 4.62 -14.38
C ASN A 36 5.47 5.61 -15.11
N LEU A 37 4.45 6.13 -14.43
CA LEU A 37 3.55 7.14 -15.00
C LEU A 37 4.30 8.42 -15.39
N ASN A 38 5.19 8.90 -14.52
CA ASN A 38 6.03 10.07 -14.82
C ASN A 38 6.91 9.84 -16.05
N GLN A 39 7.50 8.64 -16.18
CA GLN A 39 8.31 8.30 -17.36
C GLN A 39 7.47 8.30 -18.65
N LEU A 40 6.26 7.74 -18.60
CA LEU A 40 5.33 7.79 -19.75
C LEU A 40 4.92 9.22 -20.09
N ALA A 41 4.69 10.08 -19.09
CA ALA A 41 4.38 11.49 -19.32
C ALA A 41 5.52 12.22 -20.03
N HIS A 42 6.76 12.02 -19.57
CA HIS A 42 7.94 12.60 -20.24
C HIS A 42 8.10 12.09 -21.67
N ARG A 43 7.91 10.79 -21.90
CA ARG A 43 7.95 10.20 -23.25
C ARG A 43 6.84 10.72 -24.15
N ALA A 44 5.63 10.88 -23.63
CA ALA A 44 4.50 11.45 -24.37
C ALA A 44 4.78 12.91 -24.76
N ASN A 45 5.39 13.68 -23.86
CA ASN A 45 5.77 15.07 -24.13
C ASN A 45 6.86 15.17 -25.19
N ALA A 46 7.78 14.22 -25.25
CA ALA A 46 8.89 14.23 -26.21
C ALA A 46 8.51 13.66 -27.59
N GLY A 47 7.71 12.59 -27.63
CA GLY A 47 7.43 11.82 -28.85
C GLY A 47 5.97 11.75 -29.26
N GLY A 48 5.07 12.40 -28.52
CA GLY A 48 3.63 12.34 -28.73
C GLY A 48 2.95 11.18 -28.01
N PHE A 49 1.67 11.38 -27.68
CA PHE A 49 0.89 10.44 -26.87
C PHE A 49 0.69 9.06 -27.50
N ALA A 50 0.60 8.98 -28.83
CA ALA A 50 0.37 7.72 -29.54
C ALA A 50 1.42 6.65 -29.22
N LEU A 51 2.66 7.07 -28.91
CA LEU A 51 3.77 6.17 -28.58
C LEU A 51 3.66 5.51 -27.21
N VAL A 52 2.81 6.02 -26.31
CA VAL A 52 2.69 5.52 -24.94
C VAL A 52 1.29 5.00 -24.58
N ALA A 53 0.29 5.17 -25.46
CA ALA A 53 -1.10 4.88 -25.15
C ALA A 53 -1.35 3.43 -24.67
N VAL A 54 -0.70 2.45 -25.30
CA VAL A 54 -0.82 1.03 -24.92
C VAL A 54 -0.19 0.76 -23.54
N GLU A 55 0.98 1.33 -23.28
CA GLU A 55 1.66 1.21 -21.98
C GLU A 55 0.84 1.85 -20.87
N LEU A 56 0.22 3.01 -21.15
CA LEU A 56 -0.62 3.73 -20.19
C LEU A 56 -1.85 2.91 -19.77
N VAL A 57 -2.51 2.22 -20.71
CA VAL A 57 -3.66 1.35 -20.40
C VAL A 57 -3.23 0.18 -19.50
N LYS A 58 -2.08 -0.44 -19.77
CA LYS A 58 -1.52 -1.50 -18.92
C LYS A 58 -1.18 -0.99 -17.52
N LEU A 59 -0.55 0.18 -17.44
CA LEU A 59 -0.18 0.83 -16.18
C LEU A 59 -1.43 1.15 -15.34
N LYS A 60 -2.48 1.68 -15.96
CA LYS A 60 -3.78 1.93 -15.30
C LYS A 60 -4.32 0.65 -14.64
N ASN A 61 -4.38 -0.46 -15.39
CA ASN A 61 -4.92 -1.72 -14.87
C ASN A 61 -4.12 -2.21 -13.66
N ARG A 62 -2.79 -2.11 -13.74
CA ARG A 62 -1.89 -2.51 -12.65
C ARG A 62 -2.00 -1.63 -11.41
N ILE A 63 -2.19 -0.32 -11.57
CA ILE A 63 -2.48 0.60 -10.46
C ILE A 63 -3.80 0.21 -9.77
N ILE A 64 -4.84 -0.11 -10.55
CA ILE A 64 -6.13 -0.56 -10.00
C ILE A 64 -5.96 -1.86 -9.21
N GLU A 65 -5.22 -2.84 -9.74
CA GLU A 65 -4.93 -4.10 -9.04
C GLU A 65 -4.23 -3.85 -7.70
N ILE A 66 -3.20 -3.01 -7.67
CA ILE A 66 -2.45 -2.68 -6.44
C ILE A 66 -3.35 -1.96 -5.42
N ILE A 67 -4.20 -1.03 -5.87
CA ILE A 67 -5.15 -0.32 -4.99
C ILE A 67 -6.20 -1.28 -4.43
N ASN A 68 -6.63 -2.28 -5.20
CA ASN A 68 -7.58 -3.28 -4.73
C ASN A 68 -6.97 -4.17 -3.63
N LEU A 69 -5.68 -4.55 -3.75
CA LEU A 69 -4.97 -5.25 -2.68
C LEU A 69 -4.97 -4.46 -1.37
N LEU A 70 -4.69 -3.14 -1.44
CA LEU A 70 -4.79 -2.27 -0.26
C LEU A 70 -6.22 -2.21 0.28
N SER A 71 -7.22 -2.24 -0.60
CA SER A 71 -8.63 -2.03 -0.27
C SER A 71 -9.24 -3.15 0.56
N ASP A 72 -8.83 -4.39 0.31
CA ASP A 72 -9.25 -5.52 1.13
C ASP A 72 -8.55 -5.51 2.50
N ASP A 73 -7.28 -5.10 2.56
CA ASP A 73 -6.50 -5.07 3.79
C ASP A 73 -6.98 -4.02 4.81
N TRP A 74 -7.31 -2.79 4.38
CA TRP A 74 -7.80 -1.76 5.32
C TRP A 74 -9.22 -2.02 5.81
N LYS A 75 -10.06 -2.68 4.99
CA LYS A 75 -11.45 -3.05 5.36
C LYS A 75 -11.51 -4.22 6.33
N ASN A 76 -10.56 -5.15 6.24
CA ASN A 76 -10.51 -6.34 7.11
C ASN A 76 -9.91 -6.05 8.49
N LYS A 77 -9.21 -4.92 8.67
CA LYS A 77 -8.83 -4.40 9.99
C LYS A 77 -9.96 -3.60 10.66
N LYS A 78 -11.21 -4.10 10.63
CA LYS A 78 -12.21 -3.67 11.61
C LYS A 78 -11.64 -4.06 12.97
N GLY A 79 -11.08 -3.07 13.67
CA GLY A 79 -10.42 -3.27 14.95
C GLY A 79 -11.28 -4.20 15.80
N LYS A 80 -10.70 -5.31 16.25
CA LYS A 80 -11.21 -6.00 17.43
C LYS A 80 -11.14 -4.96 18.55
N ARG A 81 -12.24 -4.23 18.74
CA ARG A 81 -12.51 -3.48 19.96
C ARG A 81 -12.64 -4.57 21.02
N ILE A 82 -11.53 -4.85 21.69
CA ILE A 82 -11.56 -5.28 23.08
C ILE A 82 -12.22 -4.18 23.90
#